data_AF-A0A356DZH4-F1
#
_entry.id   AF-A0A356DZH4-F1
#
_cell.length_a   1.000
_cell.length_b   1.000
_cell.length_c   1.000
_cell.angle_alpha   90.00
_cell.angle_beta   90.00
_cell.angle_gamma   90.00
#
_symmetry.space_group_name_H-M   'P 1'
#
loop_
_entity.id
_entity.type
_entity.pdbx_description
1 polymer ?
#
loop_
_entity_poly.entity_id
_entity_poly.type
_entity_poly.pdbx_seq_one_letter_code
_entity_poly.pdbx_strand_id
1 'polypeptide(L)'
;MPAQEDQSYRHEPKANTDYSGLVINIYQEVGERYGLKLPFSDTTSTELFAFYTKPVQTPFRGDIIFMGEEQDITHVAIFHRFFDAEIEFLDAYSVTGSVEIRRYPASSPKIKGFGRMLVQP
;
A
#
# COMPACT_ATOMS: atom_id res chain seq x y z
N MET A 1 4.69 -6.22 46.65
CA MET A 1 5.17 -5.74 45.34
C MET A 1 4.14 -6.14 44.32
N PRO A 2 3.39 -5.22 43.69
CA PRO A 2 2.46 -5.58 42.65
C PRO A 2 3.18 -5.66 41.30
N ALA A 3 2.89 -6.72 40.55
CA ALA A 3 3.38 -6.97 39.21
C ALA A 3 2.92 -5.87 38.25
N GLN A 4 3.83 -5.38 37.40
CA GLN A 4 3.52 -4.44 36.33
C GLN A 4 2.67 -5.14 35.28
N GLU A 5 1.50 -4.57 34.99
CA GLU A 5 0.62 -5.01 33.91
C GLU A 5 1.34 -4.82 32.57
N ASP A 6 1.42 -5.91 31.82
CA ASP A 6 1.83 -5.96 30.42
C ASP A 6 0.84 -5.12 29.60
N GLN A 7 1.22 -3.88 29.30
CA GLN A 7 0.53 -3.03 28.34
C GLN A 7 0.77 -3.59 26.94
N SER A 8 0.07 -4.67 26.61
CA SER A 8 -0.08 -5.10 25.22
C SER A 8 -0.64 -3.91 24.45
N TYR A 9 0.16 -3.30 23.57
CA TYR A 9 -0.27 -2.28 22.62
C TYR A 9 -1.32 -2.89 21.68
N ARG A 10 -2.57 -2.98 22.14
CA ARG A 10 -3.72 -3.27 21.29
C ARG A 10 -4.13 -1.96 20.66
N HIS A 11 -3.73 -1.76 19.41
CA HIS A 11 -4.42 -0.82 18.55
C HIS A 11 -5.83 -1.41 18.36
N GLU A 12 -6.86 -0.68 18.79
CA GLU A 12 -8.22 -1.05 18.41
C GLU A 12 -8.27 -1.13 16.88
N PRO A 13 -8.84 -2.21 16.29
CA PRO A 13 -8.93 -2.29 14.85
C PRO A 13 -9.79 -1.11 14.40
N LYS A 14 -9.18 -0.13 13.73
CA LYS A 14 -9.95 0.85 12.96
C LYS A 14 -10.82 0.02 12.01
N ALA A 15 -12.14 0.13 12.21
CA ALA A 15 -13.13 -0.47 11.34
C ALA A 15 -12.77 -0.12 9.88
N ASN A 16 -12.72 -1.15 9.01
CA ASN A 16 -12.25 -1.07 7.62
C ASN A 16 -10.81 -0.56 7.46
N THR A 17 -9.82 -1.47 7.50
CA THR A 17 -8.57 -1.20 6.80
C THR A 17 -8.86 -1.32 5.30
N ASP A 18 -9.27 -0.22 4.68
CA ASP A 18 -9.34 -0.13 3.23
C ASP A 18 -7.94 -0.41 2.65
N TYR A 19 -7.87 -0.98 1.45
CA TYR A 19 -6.61 -1.43 0.81
C TYR A 19 -5.53 -0.34 0.76
N SER A 20 -5.96 0.92 0.59
CA SER A 20 -5.12 2.11 0.68
C SER A 20 -4.56 2.33 2.08
N GLY A 21 -5.30 2.01 3.14
CA GLY A 21 -4.90 2.17 4.53
C GLY A 21 -3.63 1.40 4.89
N LEU A 22 -3.44 0.16 4.41
CA LEU A 22 -2.18 -0.57 4.62
C LEU A 22 -1.00 0.15 3.96
N VAL A 23 -1.15 0.50 2.68
CA VAL A 23 -0.11 1.19 1.90
C VAL A 23 0.26 2.51 2.57
N ILE A 24 -0.74 3.32 2.92
CA ILE A 24 -0.57 4.62 3.58
C ILE A 24 0.18 4.45 4.90
N ASN A 25 -0.24 3.50 5.76
CA ASN A 25 0.40 3.27 7.06
C ASN A 25 1.88 2.87 6.91
N ILE A 26 2.23 2.05 5.92
CA ILE A 26 3.64 1.71 5.64
C ILE A 26 4.46 2.96 5.31
N TYR A 27 3.93 3.83 4.45
CA TYR A 27 4.63 5.07 4.09
C TYR A 27 4.67 6.10 5.23
N GLN A 28 3.65 6.17 6.08
CA GLN A 28 3.65 7.02 7.28
C GLN A 28 4.75 6.60 8.25
N GLU A 29 4.80 5.30 8.61
CA GLU A 29 5.82 4.75 9.52
C GLU A 29 7.25 4.98 8.98
N VAL A 30 7.46 4.76 7.68
CA VAL A 30 8.76 5.05 7.06
C VAL A 30 9.05 6.55 7.09
N GLY A 31 8.08 7.38 6.74
CA GLY A 31 8.22 8.83 6.73
C GLY A 31 8.67 9.37 8.09
N GLU A 32 7.99 8.99 9.16
CA GLU A 32 8.31 9.41 10.53
C GLU A 32 9.76 9.08 10.92
N ARG A 33 10.26 7.89 10.55
CA ARG A 33 11.64 7.46 10.83
C ARG A 33 12.69 8.28 10.08
N TYR A 34 12.35 8.78 8.89
CA TYR A 34 13.27 9.55 8.04
C TYR A 34 13.02 11.06 8.07
N GLY A 35 12.10 11.54 8.93
CA GLY A 35 11.73 12.95 9.00
C GLY A 35 10.98 13.44 7.76
N LEU A 36 10.31 12.54 7.04
CA LEU A 36 9.52 12.83 5.84
C LEU A 36 8.03 12.73 6.17
N LYS A 37 7.20 13.49 5.48
CA LYS A 37 5.74 13.48 5.64
C LYS A 37 5.05 13.12 4.33
N LEU A 38 3.89 12.48 4.45
CA LEU A 38 2.99 12.33 3.32
C LEU A 38 2.34 13.68 2.97
N PRO A 39 2.10 13.97 1.68
CA PRO A 39 1.48 15.21 1.23
C PRO A 39 -0.04 15.25 1.46
N PHE A 40 -0.59 14.32 2.24
CA PHE A 40 -2.00 14.17 2.58
C PHE A 40 -2.15 13.58 3.98
N SER A 41 -3.30 13.84 4.63
CA SER A 41 -3.67 13.25 5.93
C SER A 41 -4.52 11.99 5.80
N ASP A 42 -5.33 11.91 4.74
CA ASP A 42 -6.18 10.79 4.36
C ASP A 42 -6.42 10.87 2.84
N THR A 43 -6.60 9.73 2.16
CA THR A 43 -6.76 9.70 0.70
C THR A 43 -7.30 8.37 0.18
N THR A 44 -7.79 8.38 -1.06
CA THR A 44 -8.29 7.19 -1.78
C THR A 44 -7.26 6.62 -2.77
N SER A 45 -7.46 5.39 -3.25
CA SER A 45 -6.64 4.79 -4.33
C SER A 45 -6.59 5.64 -5.60
N THR A 46 -7.72 6.27 -5.95
CA THR A 46 -7.86 7.14 -7.11
C THR A 46 -7.04 8.42 -6.96
N GLU A 47 -7.10 9.06 -5.79
CA GLU A 47 -6.32 10.27 -5.50
C GLU A 47 -4.82 9.98 -5.40
N LEU A 48 -4.43 8.84 -4.82
CA LEU A 48 -3.03 8.38 -4.83
C LEU A 48 -2.49 8.30 -6.26
N PHE A 49 -3.28 7.72 -7.16
CA PHE A 49 -2.90 7.61 -8.57
C PHE A 49 -2.80 8.97 -9.25
N ALA A 50 -3.78 9.85 -9.02
CA ALA A 50 -3.88 11.11 -9.75
C ALA A 50 -2.92 12.20 -9.25
N PHE A 51 -2.65 12.29 -7.95
CA PHE A 51 -2.05 13.48 -7.35
C PHE A 51 -0.82 13.20 -6.48
N TYR A 52 -0.78 12.05 -5.81
CA TYR A 52 0.22 11.81 -4.76
C TYR A 52 1.30 10.80 -5.14
N THR A 53 1.29 10.32 -6.38
CA THR A 53 2.36 9.49 -6.92
C THR A 53 2.91 10.05 -8.22
N LYS A 54 4.18 9.76 -8.46
CA LYS A 54 4.81 9.92 -9.77
C LYS A 54 4.67 8.60 -10.55
N PRO A 55 4.06 8.58 -11.74
CA PRO A 55 3.99 7.37 -12.56
C PRO A 55 5.38 6.81 -12.88
N VAL A 56 5.53 5.49 -12.82
CA VAL A 56 6.78 4.80 -13.17
C VAL A 56 6.53 3.65 -14.15
N GLN A 57 7.40 3.54 -15.15
CA GLN A 57 7.37 2.44 -16.14
C GLN A 57 8.10 1.19 -15.63
N THR A 58 9.11 1.39 -14.79
CA THR A 58 9.94 0.32 -14.23
C THR A 58 9.92 0.46 -12.70
N PRO A 59 8.98 -0.23 -12.01
CA PRO A 59 8.84 -0.10 -10.57
C PRO A 59 10.03 -0.72 -9.83
N PHE A 60 10.37 -0.12 -8.69
CA PHE A 60 11.25 -0.70 -7.68
C PHE A 60 10.44 -1.24 -6.51
N ARG A 61 11.03 -2.19 -5.78
CA ARG A 61 10.43 -2.71 -4.54
C ARG A 61 10.01 -1.55 -3.64
N GLY A 62 8.76 -1.56 -3.19
CA GLY A 62 8.17 -0.49 -2.40
C GLY A 62 7.26 0.45 -3.19
N ASP A 63 7.45 0.58 -4.51
CA ASP A 63 6.53 1.36 -5.36
C ASP A 63 5.10 0.78 -5.30
N ILE A 64 4.11 1.61 -5.58
CA ILE A 64 2.69 1.27 -5.49
C ILE A 64 2.26 0.64 -6.80
N ILE A 65 1.54 -0.49 -6.73
CA ILE A 65 0.78 -1.05 -7.84
C ILE A 65 -0.66 -0.52 -7.75
N PHE A 66 -1.16 0.05 -8.85
CA PHE A 66 -2.55 0.43 -8.99
C PHE A 66 -3.32 -0.64 -9.74
N MET A 67 -4.41 -1.10 -9.14
CA MET A 67 -5.25 -2.17 -9.65
C MET A 67 -6.72 -1.80 -9.69
N GLY A 68 -7.48 -2.45 -10.57
CA GLY A 68 -8.92 -2.33 -10.61
C GLY A 68 -9.54 -2.99 -11.83
N GLU A 69 -10.82 -2.70 -12.08
CA GLU A 69 -11.59 -3.25 -13.20
C GLU A 69 -11.80 -2.17 -14.25
N GLU A 70 -11.85 -2.56 -15.53
CA GLU A 70 -12.06 -1.64 -16.66
C GLU A 70 -11.12 -0.41 -16.65
N GLN A 71 -11.64 0.77 -16.34
CA GLN A 71 -10.90 2.04 -16.29
C GLN A 71 -10.73 2.57 -14.86
N ASP A 72 -11.32 1.90 -13.87
CA ASP A 72 -11.36 2.36 -12.49
C ASP A 72 -10.20 1.79 -11.67
N ILE A 73 -9.66 2.62 -10.78
CA ILE A 73 -8.64 2.23 -9.80
C ILE A 73 -9.31 2.03 -8.46
N THR A 74 -9.53 0.78 -8.10
CA THR A 74 -10.27 0.39 -6.90
C THR A 74 -9.38 -0.22 -5.82
N HIS A 75 -8.10 -0.46 -6.14
CA HIS A 75 -7.21 -1.22 -5.27
C HIS A 75 -5.76 -0.77 -5.42
N VAL A 76 -5.01 -0.81 -4.32
CA VAL A 76 -3.56 -0.54 -4.30
C VAL A 76 -2.82 -1.58 -3.48
N ALA A 77 -1.58 -1.86 -3.87
CA ALA A 77 -0.68 -2.79 -3.19
C ALA A 77 0.77 -2.31 -3.28
N ILE A 78 1.67 -2.95 -2.53
CA ILE A 78 3.11 -2.66 -2.60
C ILE A 78 3.79 -3.63 -3.57
N PHE A 79 4.42 -3.10 -4.62
CA PHE A 79 5.22 -3.88 -5.55
C PHE A 79 6.42 -4.52 -4.85
N HIS A 80 6.60 -5.83 -5.06
CA HIS A 80 7.75 -6.56 -4.54
C HIS A 80 8.80 -6.82 -5.63
N ARG A 81 8.39 -7.49 -6.73
CA ARG A 81 9.24 -7.81 -7.88
C ARG A 81 8.44 -8.35 -9.07
N PHE A 82 9.07 -8.37 -10.23
CA PHE A 82 8.71 -9.30 -11.31
C PHE A 82 9.34 -10.67 -11.05
N PHE A 83 8.60 -11.74 -11.33
CA PHE A 83 9.07 -13.12 -11.25
C PHE A 83 8.51 -13.90 -12.44
N ASP A 84 9.38 -14.30 -13.36
CA ASP A 84 8.99 -14.87 -14.66
C ASP A 84 7.96 -13.99 -15.40
N ALA A 85 6.78 -14.54 -15.68
CA ALA A 85 5.66 -13.83 -16.32
C ALA A 85 4.68 -13.21 -15.31
N GLU A 86 5.02 -13.19 -14.03
CA GLU A 86 4.17 -12.73 -12.93
C GLU A 86 4.73 -11.49 -12.23
N ILE A 87 3.84 -10.80 -11.53
CA ILE A 87 4.15 -9.72 -10.60
C ILE A 87 3.79 -10.18 -9.21
N GLU A 88 4.74 -10.06 -8.29
CA GLU A 88 4.56 -10.35 -6.88
C GLU A 88 4.42 -9.03 -6.10
N PHE A 89 3.45 -8.98 -5.19
CA PHE A 89 3.14 -7.79 -4.41
C PHE A 89 2.59 -8.13 -3.03
N LEU A 90 2.75 -7.21 -2.09
CA LEU A 90 2.17 -7.30 -0.75
C LEU A 90 0.82 -6.61 -0.76
N ASP A 91 -0.20 -7.33 -0.33
CA ASP A 91 -1.59 -6.90 -0.40
C ASP A 91 -2.28 -7.03 0.96
N ALA A 92 -3.09 -6.04 1.32
CA ALA A 92 -4.05 -6.17 2.42
C ALA A 92 -5.28 -6.89 1.85
N TYR A 93 -5.46 -8.17 2.14
CA TYR A 93 -6.58 -8.90 1.59
C TYR A 93 -7.79 -8.80 2.53
N SER A 94 -8.78 -8.01 2.14
CA SER A 94 -9.98 -7.72 2.96
C SER A 94 -10.79 -8.98 3.32
N VAL A 95 -10.75 -10.00 2.46
CA VAL A 95 -11.47 -11.26 2.67
C VAL A 95 -10.90 -12.03 3.86
N THR A 96 -9.59 -11.98 4.06
CA THR A 96 -8.88 -12.68 5.14
C THR A 96 -8.54 -11.77 6.31
N GLY A 97 -8.55 -10.44 6.11
CA GLY A 97 -8.09 -9.45 7.08
C GLY A 97 -6.57 -9.52 7.33
N SER A 98 -5.81 -10.15 6.43
CA SER A 98 -4.36 -10.37 6.56
C SER A 98 -3.57 -9.62 5.49
N VAL A 99 -2.29 -9.40 5.76
CA VAL A 99 -1.32 -8.97 4.74
C VAL A 99 -0.70 -10.21 4.11
N GLU A 100 -0.83 -10.35 2.80
CA GLU A 100 -0.38 -11.54 2.07
C GLU A 100 0.49 -11.17 0.88
N ILE A 101 1.36 -12.10 0.48
CA ILE A 101 2.06 -12.02 -0.80
C ILE A 101 1.15 -12.63 -1.85
N ARG A 102 0.76 -11.82 -2.83
CA ARG A 102 -0.09 -12.23 -3.95
C ARG A 102 0.65 -12.06 -5.26
N ARG A 103 0.19 -12.80 -6.27
CA ARG A 103 0.76 -12.78 -7.61
C ARG A 103 -0.34 -12.69 -8.65
N TYR A 104 -0.08 -11.93 -9.71
CA TYR A 104 -0.85 -11.94 -10.95
C TYR A 104 0.08 -12.10 -12.15
N PRO A 105 -0.43 -12.63 -13.29
CA PRO A 105 0.26 -12.46 -14.56
C PRO A 105 0.55 -10.98 -14.82
N ALA A 106 1.74 -10.64 -15.30
CA ALA A 106 2.13 -9.26 -15.58
C ALA A 106 1.28 -8.62 -16.69
N SER A 107 0.68 -9.44 -17.55
CA SER A 107 -0.29 -9.03 -18.57
C SER A 107 -1.73 -8.90 -18.04
N SER A 108 -1.96 -9.08 -16.74
CA SER A 108 -3.31 -9.02 -16.18
C SER A 108 -3.92 -7.63 -16.45
N PRO A 109 -5.13 -7.57 -17.03
CA PRO A 109 -5.81 -6.30 -17.29
C PRO A 109 -6.19 -5.56 -16.00
N LYS A 110 -6.09 -6.24 -14.85
CA LYS A 110 -6.31 -5.63 -13.53
C LYS A 110 -5.19 -4.68 -13.13
N ILE A 111 -3.98 -4.84 -13.69
CA ILE A 111 -2.86 -3.94 -13.42
C ILE A 111 -3.03 -2.69 -14.30
N LYS A 112 -3.24 -1.54 -13.66
CA LYS A 112 -3.45 -0.26 -14.35
C LYS A 112 -2.17 0.56 -14.47
N GLY A 113 -1.21 0.33 -13.57
CA GLY A 113 0.09 0.97 -13.61
C GLY A 113 0.80 0.95 -12.27
N PHE A 114 1.89 1.71 -12.20
CA PHE A 114 2.72 1.84 -11.01
C PHE A 114 2.96 3.32 -10.70
N GLY A 115 3.11 3.63 -9.43
CA GLY A 115 3.51 4.97 -9.00
C GLY A 115 4.40 4.94 -7.78
N ARG A 116 5.28 5.95 -7.72
CA ARG A 116 6.15 6.19 -6.57
C ARG A 116 5.55 7.29 -5.71
N MET A 117 5.41 7.04 -4.41
CA MET A 117 4.88 8.01 -3.45
C MET A 117 5.70 9.31 -3.46
N LEU A 118 5.00 10.44 -3.55
CA LEU A 118 5.59 11.76 -3.29
C LEU A 118 5.63 11.99 -1.79
N VAL A 119 6.71 12.60 -1.31
CA VAL A 119 6.91 12.91 0.11
C VAL A 119 7.39 14.35 0.27
N GLN A 120 7.15 14.91 1.45
CA GLN A 120 7.59 16.25 1.84
C GLN A 120 8.67 16.15 2.93
N PRO A 121 9.63 17.09 2.97
CA PRO A 121 10.57 17.23 4.08
C PRO A 121 9.88 17.73 5.37
#